data_AF-A0A453GH43-F1
#
_entry.id   AF-A0A453GH43-F1
#
_cell.length_a   1.000
_cell.length_b   1.000
_cell.length_c   1.000
_cell.angle_alpha   90.00
_cell.angle_beta   90.00
_cell.angle_gamma   90.00
#
_symmetry.space_group_name_H-M   'P 1'
#
loop_
_entity.id
_entity.type
_entity.pdbx_description
1 polymer ?
#
loop_
_entity_poly.entity_id
_entity_poly.type
_entity_poly.pdbx_seq_one_letter_code
_entity_poly.pdbx_strand_id
1 'polypeptide(L)'
;VAKKGRMGLVIVHDCSKTLDGSTEELRSALSHKKEKLAITSIHTLDPATVLSLFRRMIDEDCELLNLGDRPEKLIITEIAVPPVPIRPSVFVGGGGGRMSNEDSITCILKNIVNTNSILKGTLQSGEPLAKCF
;
A
#
# COMPACT_ATOMS: atom_id res chain seq x y z
N VAL A 1 -9.21 -26.58 7.10
CA VAL A 1 -9.44 -25.29 7.81
C VAL A 1 -8.90 -24.17 6.93
N ALA A 2 -9.77 -23.48 6.20
CA ALA A 2 -9.39 -22.33 5.38
C ALA A 2 -9.07 -21.15 6.32
N LYS A 3 -7.80 -20.74 6.39
CA LYS A 3 -7.43 -19.50 7.06
C LYS A 3 -7.99 -18.35 6.24
N LYS A 4 -8.99 -17.66 6.77
CA LYS A 4 -9.54 -16.41 6.22
C LYS A 4 -8.37 -15.44 6.03
N GLY A 5 -8.02 -15.16 4.76
CA GLY A 5 -6.94 -14.25 4.42
C GLY A 5 -7.22 -12.87 5.00
N ARG A 6 -6.20 -12.25 5.60
CA ARG A 6 -6.28 -10.85 6.05
C ARG A 6 -6.64 -9.98 4.85
N MET A 7 -7.76 -9.28 4.94
CA MET A 7 -8.30 -8.45 3.88
C MET A 7 -7.56 -7.10 3.91
N GLY A 8 -6.54 -6.95 3.05
CA GLY A 8 -5.80 -5.70 2.89
C GLY A 8 -4.36 -5.90 2.39
N LEU A 9 -3.85 -4.93 1.61
CA LEU A 9 -2.42 -4.81 1.30
C LEU A 9 -1.68 -4.44 2.59
N VAL A 10 -0.81 -5.34 3.04
CA VAL A 10 -0.04 -5.19 4.29
C VAL A 10 1.43 -5.17 3.94
N ILE A 11 2.17 -4.18 4.45
CA ILE A 11 3.64 -4.19 4.38
C ILE A 11 4.11 -5.04 5.56
N VAL A 12 4.72 -6.19 5.26
CA VAL A 12 5.29 -7.07 6.27
C VAL A 12 6.77 -6.77 6.40
N HIS A 13 7.16 -6.19 7.53
CA HIS A 13 8.56 -6.07 7.89
C HIS A 13 9.02 -7.32 8.64
N ASP A 14 9.81 -8.15 7.98
CA ASP A 14 10.36 -9.41 8.51
C ASP A 14 11.78 -9.17 9.06
N CYS A 15 11.87 -8.87 10.35
CA CYS A 15 13.16 -8.71 11.04
C CYS A 15 13.88 -10.04 11.30
N SER A 16 13.29 -11.19 10.93
CA SER A 16 13.93 -12.50 11.16
C SER A 16 15.04 -12.81 10.16
N LYS A 17 15.27 -11.98 9.14
CA LYS A 17 16.30 -12.23 8.12
C LYS A 17 17.55 -11.37 8.26
N THR A 18 17.57 -10.39 9.17
CA THR A 18 18.77 -9.60 9.51
C THR A 18 19.62 -10.28 10.60
N LEU A 19 19.62 -11.61 10.60
CA LEU A 19 20.23 -12.47 11.61
C LEU A 19 21.67 -12.79 11.23
N ASP A 20 22.60 -11.86 11.43
CA ASP A 20 24.01 -12.19 11.59
C ASP A 20 24.67 -11.10 12.47
N GLY A 21 24.91 -11.42 13.75
CA GLY A 21 25.68 -10.60 14.71
C GLY A 21 24.92 -9.54 15.53
N SER A 22 24.21 -8.60 14.91
CA SER A 22 23.68 -7.40 15.59
C SER A 22 22.58 -7.67 16.62
N THR A 23 21.86 -8.79 16.51
CA THR A 23 20.74 -9.11 17.39
C THR A 23 21.13 -9.45 18.82
N GLU A 24 22.33 -9.96 19.07
CA GLU A 24 22.78 -10.32 20.43
C GLU A 24 23.13 -9.08 21.25
N GLU A 25 23.76 -8.08 20.61
CA GLU A 25 24.05 -6.78 21.24
C GLU A 25 22.76 -6.03 21.59
N LEU A 26 21.78 -6.02 20.67
CA LEU A 26 20.46 -5.42 20.88
C LEU A 26 19.66 -6.15 21.97
N ARG A 27 19.68 -7.49 21.99
CA ARG A 27 19.04 -8.30 23.05
C ARG A 27 19.67 -8.04 24.41
N SER A 28 20.99 -7.96 24.47
CA SER A 28 21.73 -7.66 25.71
C SER A 28 21.39 -6.26 26.23
N ALA A 29 21.38 -5.25 25.36
CA ALA A 29 21.01 -3.87 25.72
C ALA A 29 19.55 -3.74 26.21
N LEU A 30 18.64 -4.55 25.67
CA LEU A 30 17.21 -4.53 26.02
C LEU A 30 16.86 -5.44 27.22
N SER A 31 17.74 -6.34 27.66
CA SER A 31 17.44 -7.32 28.71
C SER A 31 17.15 -6.68 30.08
N HIS A 32 17.62 -5.45 30.30
CA HIS A 32 17.40 -4.70 31.53
C HIS A 32 16.08 -3.92 31.56
N LYS A 33 15.36 -3.82 30.44
CA LYS A 33 14.06 -3.16 30.37
C LYS A 33 12.98 -4.23 30.56
N LYS A 34 12.20 -4.13 31.63
CA LYS A 34 11.16 -5.12 32.04
C LYS A 34 10.02 -5.30 31.02
N GLU A 35 10.04 -4.54 29.93
CA GLU A 35 9.09 -4.65 28.84
C GLU A 35 9.52 -5.80 27.94
N LYS A 36 8.93 -6.98 28.17
CA LYS A 36 9.07 -8.16 27.31
C LYS A 36 8.35 -7.85 25.99
N LEU A 37 8.95 -7.00 25.16
CA LEU A 37 8.58 -6.86 23.76
C LEU A 37 8.83 -8.23 23.16
N ALA A 38 7.77 -9.03 23.07
CA ALA A 38 7.76 -10.17 22.19
C ALA A 38 8.24 -9.62 20.85
N ILE A 39 9.46 -10.01 20.46
CA ILE A 39 9.98 -9.81 19.11
C ILE A 39 9.06 -10.65 18.24
N THR A 40 7.87 -10.12 18.00
CA THR A 40 6.87 -10.67 17.12
C THR A 40 7.47 -10.30 15.78
N SER A 41 8.22 -11.25 15.23
CA SER A 41 9.16 -11.11 14.11
C SER A 41 8.54 -10.62 12.79
N ILE A 42 7.27 -10.20 12.84
CA ILE A 42 6.45 -9.76 11.72
C ILE A 42 5.66 -8.54 12.22
N HIS A 43 6.22 -7.34 11.98
CA HIS A 43 5.45 -6.11 12.18
C HIS A 43 4.66 -5.84 10.90
N THR A 44 3.33 -5.92 11.01
CA THR A 44 2.40 -5.42 9.99
C THR A 44 2.41 -3.90 10.02
N LEU A 45 3.00 -3.26 9.02
CA LEU A 45 2.98 -1.82 8.86
C LEU A 45 1.88 -1.41 7.89
N ASP A 46 1.08 -0.43 8.27
CA ASP A 46 0.12 0.19 7.36
C ASP A 46 0.83 1.22 6.45
N PRO A 47 0.35 1.42 5.21
CA PRO A 47 0.97 2.34 4.27
C PRO A 47 1.06 3.79 4.77
N ALA A 48 0.14 4.25 5.62
CA ALA A 48 0.16 5.61 6.14
C ALA A 48 1.29 5.81 7.17
N THR A 49 1.51 4.82 8.04
CA THR A 49 2.66 4.79 8.95
C THR A 49 3.98 4.75 8.17
N VAL A 50 4.09 3.89 7.15
CA VAL A 50 5.30 3.83 6.31
C VAL A 50 5.57 5.15 5.60
N LEU A 51 4.54 5.79 5.04
CA LEU A 51 4.67 7.11 4.41
C LEU A 51 5.18 8.17 5.41
N SER A 52 4.69 8.15 6.64
CA SER A 52 5.16 9.06 7.71
C SER A 52 6.62 8.81 8.07
N LEU A 53 7.06 7.55 8.11
CA LEU A 53 8.45 7.19 8.36
C LEU A 53 9.36 7.63 7.21
N PHE A 54 8.99 7.37 5.96
CA PHE A 54 9.78 7.77 4.79
C PHE A 54 9.93 9.29 4.68
N ARG A 55 8.87 10.07 4.97
CA ARG A 55 8.95 11.53 5.02
C ARG A 55 9.93 12.07 6.07
N ARG A 56 10.26 11.29 7.10
CA ARG A 56 11.19 11.68 8.17
C ARG A 56 12.64 11.32 7.86
N MET A 57 12.90 10.50 6.84
CA MET A 57 14.27 10.19 6.42
C MET A 57 14.95 11.44 5.89
N ILE A 58 16.21 11.63 6.24
CA ILE A 58 17.07 12.70 5.72
C ILE A 58 17.70 12.28 4.39
N ASP A 59 18.21 13.24 3.62
CA ASP A 59 18.75 12.95 2.29
C ASP A 59 20.06 12.14 2.37
N GLU A 60 20.84 12.32 3.42
CA GLU A 60 22.06 11.57 3.70
C GLU A 60 21.77 10.06 3.91
N ASP A 61 20.67 9.74 4.59
CA ASP A 61 20.21 8.35 4.76
C ASP A 61 19.76 7.77 3.41
N CYS A 62 19.15 8.59 2.54
CA CYS A 62 18.72 8.16 1.22
C CYS A 62 19.92 7.85 0.33
N GLU A 63 20.97 8.67 0.37
CA GLU A 63 22.23 8.43 -0.35
C GLU A 63 22.95 7.20 0.20
N LEU A 64 23.03 7.04 1.52
CA LEU A 64 23.64 5.88 2.17
C LEU A 64 22.96 4.56 1.76
N LEU A 65 21.63 4.58 1.60
CA LEU A 65 20.83 3.45 1.14
C LEU A 65 20.78 3.31 -0.39
N ASN A 66 21.49 4.17 -1.13
CA ASN A 66 21.54 4.21 -2.59
C ASN A 66 20.14 4.33 -3.23
N LEU A 67 19.29 5.20 -2.67
CA LEU A 67 17.97 5.51 -3.21
C LEU A 67 18.12 6.60 -4.29
N GLY A 68 17.61 6.31 -5.50
CA GLY A 68 17.66 7.28 -6.61
C GLY A 68 16.70 8.47 -6.46
N ASP A 69 15.76 8.39 -5.51
CA ASP A 69 14.82 9.45 -5.18
C ASP A 69 14.30 9.25 -3.74
N ARG A 70 13.58 10.24 -3.23
CA ARG A 70 12.95 10.24 -1.91
C ARG A 70 12.01 9.04 -1.72
N PRO A 71 12.15 8.25 -0.64
CA PRO A 71 11.43 6.99 -0.45
C PRO A 71 9.91 7.16 -0.31
N GLU A 72 9.42 8.33 0.12
CA GLU A 72 7.98 8.59 0.21
C GLU A 72 7.26 8.47 -1.14
N LYS A 73 7.98 8.62 -2.27
CA LYS A 73 7.45 8.45 -3.63
C LYS A 73 7.17 7.00 -4.00
N LEU A 74 7.67 6.03 -3.22
CA LEU A 74 7.34 4.62 -3.40
C LEU A 74 5.90 4.30 -2.98
N ILE A 75 5.25 5.18 -2.22
CA ILE A 75 3.86 5.05 -1.79
C ILE A 75 2.97 5.90 -2.71
N ILE A 76 2.06 5.25 -3.42
CA ILE A 76 1.15 5.91 -4.36
C ILE A 76 0.05 6.64 -3.60
N THR A 77 0.09 7.97 -3.57
CA THR A 77 -0.99 8.83 -3.05
C THR A 77 -1.89 9.38 -4.15
N GLU A 78 -1.36 9.47 -5.37
CA GLU A 78 -2.04 10.01 -6.54
C GLU A 78 -1.76 9.11 -7.74
N ILE A 79 -2.79 8.81 -8.53
CA ILE A 79 -2.68 7.98 -9.74
C ILE A 79 -2.87 8.87 -10.95
N ALA A 80 -1.83 8.97 -11.79
CA ALA A 80 -1.93 9.62 -13.08
C ALA A 80 -2.93 8.87 -13.98
N VAL A 81 -3.89 9.59 -14.55
CA VAL A 81 -4.87 9.01 -15.48
C VAL A 81 -4.34 9.16 -16.90
N PRO A 82 -4.07 8.05 -17.62
CA PRO A 82 -3.54 8.13 -18.98
C PRO A 82 -4.58 8.72 -19.95
N PRO A 83 -4.13 9.43 -21.02
CA PRO A 83 -5.01 9.99 -22.03
C PRO A 83 -5.68 8.90 -22.88
N VAL A 84 -6.75 9.26 -23.59
CA VAL A 84 -7.58 8.34 -24.40
C VAL A 84 -6.79 7.44 -25.36
N PRO A 85 -5.73 7.90 -26.06
CA PRO A 85 -4.97 7.02 -26.96
C PRO A 85 -4.33 5.81 -26.27
N ILE A 86 -4.05 5.90 -24.97
CA ILE A 86 -3.46 4.82 -24.17
C ILE A 86 -4.56 3.92 -23.56
N ARG A 87 -5.80 4.39 -23.50
CA ARG A 87 -6.97 3.67 -22.98
C ARG A 87 -8.15 3.72 -23.97
N PRO A 88 -7.98 3.20 -25.19
CA PRO A 88 -8.96 3.36 -26.27
C PRO A 88 -10.28 2.62 -26.00
N SER A 89 -11.37 3.16 -26.52
CA SER A 89 -12.69 2.51 -26.54
C SER A 89 -12.96 1.88 -27.91
N VAL A 90 -13.47 0.65 -27.94
CA VAL A 90 -13.81 -0.07 -29.17
C VAL A 90 -15.32 -0.18 -29.32
N PHE A 91 -15.89 0.40 -30.38
CA PHE A 91 -17.31 0.24 -30.68
C PHE A 91 -17.61 -1.18 -31.20
N VAL A 92 -18.59 -1.85 -30.61
CA VAL A 92 -19.03 -3.20 -31.00
C VAL A 92 -20.43 -3.08 -31.58
N GLY A 93 -20.53 -2.99 -32.91
CA GLY A 93 -21.81 -3.04 -33.63
C GLY A 93 -21.84 -2.18 -34.90
N GLY A 94 -21.98 -2.83 -36.07
CA GLY A 94 -22.36 -2.18 -37.31
C GLY A 94 -23.88 -2.19 -37.46
N GLY A 95 -24.53 -1.04 -37.27
CA GLY A 95 -25.98 -0.88 -37.45
C GLY A 95 -26.75 -0.61 -36.15
N GLY A 96 -26.96 0.66 -35.83
CA GLY A 96 -27.98 1.12 -34.87
C GLY A 96 -27.70 0.95 -33.37
N GLY A 97 -26.87 -0.01 -32.96
CA GLY A 97 -26.49 -0.20 -31.55
C GLY A 97 -25.17 0.48 -31.21
N ARG A 98 -25.20 1.56 -30.41
CA ARG A 98 -23.99 2.23 -29.88
C ARG A 98 -23.47 1.52 -28.62
N MET A 99 -23.01 0.28 -28.74
CA MET A 99 -22.32 -0.41 -27.65
C MET A 99 -20.81 -0.17 -27.77
N SER A 100 -20.18 0.28 -26.69
CA SER A 100 -18.73 0.51 -26.59
C SER A 100 -18.13 -0.48 -25.60
N ASN A 101 -16.98 -1.04 -25.94
CA ASN A 101 -16.13 -1.82 -25.06
C ASN A 101 -14.92 -0.97 -24.65
N GLU A 102 -14.79 -0.69 -23.35
CA GLU A 102 -13.74 0.17 -22.82
C GLU A 102 -12.44 -0.61 -22.57
N ASP A 103 -11.29 0.08 -22.67
CA ASP A 103 -10.00 -0.49 -22.31
C ASP A 103 -9.95 -1.00 -20.85
N SER A 104 -9.14 -2.02 -20.59
CA SER A 104 -8.99 -2.61 -19.25
C SER A 104 -8.45 -1.61 -18.23
N ILE A 105 -7.59 -0.67 -18.63
CA ILE A 105 -7.11 0.42 -17.76
C ILE A 105 -8.29 1.29 -17.33
N THR A 106 -9.20 1.64 -18.25
CA THR A 106 -10.41 2.41 -17.93
C THR A 106 -11.29 1.66 -16.93
N CYS A 107 -11.46 0.35 -17.11
CA CYS A 107 -12.24 -0.48 -16.18
C CYS A 107 -11.62 -0.54 -14.78
N ILE A 108 -10.30 -0.74 -14.67
CA ILE A 108 -9.58 -0.77 -13.40
C ILE A 108 -9.67 0.61 -12.70
N LEU A 109 -9.44 1.71 -13.42
CA LEU A 109 -9.55 3.06 -12.86
C LEU A 109 -10.96 3.37 -12.36
N LYS A 110 -12.00 2.93 -13.08
CA LYS A 110 -13.39 3.05 -12.63
C LYS A 110 -13.60 2.35 -11.28
N ASN A 111 -13.07 1.14 -11.11
CA ASN A 111 -13.18 0.41 -9.85
C ASN A 111 -12.46 1.14 -8.72
N ILE A 112 -11.24 1.64 -8.97
CA ILE A 112 -10.47 2.42 -7.98
C ILE A 112 -11.25 3.67 -7.53
N VAL A 113 -11.79 4.44 -8.49
CA VAL A 113 -12.57 5.65 -8.19
C VAL A 113 -13.82 5.33 -7.37
N ASN A 114 -14.52 4.24 -7.71
CA ASN A 114 -15.71 3.81 -6.99
C ASN A 114 -15.37 3.43 -5.54
N THR A 115 -14.37 2.57 -5.34
CA THR A 115 -13.92 2.17 -3.99
C THR A 115 -13.47 3.38 -3.17
N ASN A 116 -12.72 4.32 -3.76
CA ASN A 116 -12.31 5.56 -3.09
C ASN A 116 -13.49 6.43 -2.67
N SER A 117 -14.54 6.50 -3.50
CA SER A 117 -15.76 7.24 -3.20
C SER A 117 -16.53 6.64 -2.03
N ILE A 118 -16.65 5.30 -2.01
CA ILE A 118 -17.27 4.56 -0.91
C ILE A 118 -16.46 4.81 0.38
N LEU A 119 -15.14 4.64 0.35
CA LEU A 119 -14.26 4.87 1.49
C LEU A 119 -14.42 6.29 2.05
N LYS A 120 -14.43 7.30 1.19
CA LYS A 120 -14.62 8.71 1.59
C LYS A 120 -15.99 8.93 2.24
N GLY A 121 -17.05 8.35 1.68
CA GLY A 121 -18.40 8.43 2.26
C GLY A 121 -18.48 7.75 3.62
N THR A 122 -17.93 6.54 3.75
CA THR A 122 -17.88 5.78 5.01
C THR A 122 -17.10 6.52 6.10
N LEU A 123 -15.98 7.15 5.76
CA LEU A 123 -15.21 7.98 6.70
C LEU A 123 -16.02 9.20 7.19
N GLN A 124 -16.80 9.83 6.31
CA GLN A 124 -17.62 10.99 6.67
C GLN A 124 -18.84 10.61 7.52
N SER A 125 -19.44 9.44 7.28
CA SER A 125 -20.59 8.95 8.04
C SER A 125 -20.22 8.29 9.37
N GLY A 126 -18.94 7.98 9.59
CA GLY A 126 -18.48 7.26 10.78
C GLY A 126 -18.92 5.78 10.82
N GLU A 127 -19.37 5.24 9.68
CA GLU A 127 -19.76 3.83 9.57
C GLU A 127 -18.52 2.92 9.60
N PRO A 128 -18.63 1.69 10.13
CA PRO A 128 -17.54 0.72 10.08
C PRO A 128 -17.19 0.33 8.63
N LEU A 129 -15.89 0.19 8.35
CA LEU A 129 -15.30 -0.09 7.02
C LEU A 129 -15.66 -1.45 6.38
N ALA A 130 -16.65 -2.17 6.92
CA ALA A 130 -17.05 -3.50 6.49
C ALA A 130 -17.63 -3.57 5.06
N LYS A 131 -18.01 -2.43 4.47
CA LYS A 131 -18.62 -2.35 3.12
C LYS A 131 -17.61 -2.20 1.97
N CYS A 132 -16.31 -2.07 2.26
CA CYS A 132 -15.32 -1.65 1.26
C CYS A 132 -14.48 -2.79 0.66
N PHE A 133 -14.65 -4.03 1.11
CA PHE A 133 -13.80 -5.17 0.73
C PHE A 133 -14.59 -6.46 0.58
#